data_AF-A0A661Z0A1-F1
#
_entry.id   AF-A0A661Z0A1-F1
#
_cell.length_a   1.000
_cell.length_b   1.000
_cell.length_c   1.000
_cell.angle_alpha   90.00
_cell.angle_beta   90.00
_cell.angle_gamma   90.00
#
_symmetry.space_group_name_H-M   'P 1'
#
loop_
_entity.id
_entity.type
_entity.pdbx_description
1 polymer ?
#
loop_
_entity_poly.entity_id
_entity_poly.type
_entity_poly.pdbx_seq_one_letter_code
_entity_poly.pdbx_strand_id
1 'polypeptide(L)'
;MNIAIFTSANPDELHAFKSVLEQNGIPCEIRQESIQSHQFYTTPGYKLYIEQSQYYNAQSILSRYGNSQQDAAMNIGVEHSQAELELKALIRNFSTIEEVDDLQKNYEPMGLSPQEIAIIFEEEKGYISQRLQNKFDWNEFLAALFEGRLFKYLNRNKSVKYEIENELIRELDRR
;
A
#
# COMPACT_ATOMS: atom_id res chain seq x y z
N MET A 1 0.71 -0.02 -29.75
CA MET A 1 1.84 0.86 -29.35
C MET A 1 1.61 1.24 -27.89
N ASN A 2 2.63 1.17 -27.03
CA ASN A 2 2.47 1.53 -25.61
C ASN A 2 2.85 2.99 -25.39
N ILE A 3 2.10 3.68 -24.53
CA ILE A 3 2.33 5.07 -24.14
C ILE A 3 2.46 5.17 -22.63
N ALA A 4 3.33 6.06 -22.15
CA ALA A 4 3.44 6.37 -20.73
C ALA A 4 2.31 7.33 -20.34
N ILE A 5 1.56 6.97 -19.29
CA ILE A 5 0.45 7.79 -18.77
C ILE A 5 0.74 8.40 -17.40
N PHE A 6 1.64 7.78 -16.62
CA PHE A 6 2.06 8.29 -15.31
C PHE A 6 3.57 8.13 -15.14
N THR A 7 4.13 8.98 -14.28
CA THR A 7 5.54 8.93 -13.91
C THR A 7 5.66 9.27 -12.42
N SER A 8 6.41 8.46 -11.67
CA SER A 8 6.68 8.71 -10.25
C SER A 8 8.08 8.27 -9.87
N ALA A 9 8.67 8.95 -8.88
CA ALA A 9 9.91 8.54 -8.25
C ALA A 9 9.72 7.33 -7.33
N ASN A 10 8.50 7.11 -6.84
CA ASN A 10 8.13 5.97 -6.00
C ASN A 10 7.33 4.95 -6.83
N PRO A 11 7.78 3.70 -6.98
CA PRO A 11 7.04 2.69 -7.73
C PRO A 11 5.69 2.35 -7.09
N ASP A 12 5.56 2.44 -5.76
CA ASP A 12 4.35 2.08 -5.02
C ASP A 12 3.15 2.95 -5.44
N GLU A 13 3.39 4.23 -5.73
CA GLU A 13 2.35 5.13 -6.26
C GLU A 13 1.80 4.63 -7.59
N LEU A 14 2.66 4.09 -8.47
CA LEU A 14 2.24 3.56 -9.77
C LEU A 14 1.54 2.21 -9.64
N HIS A 15 1.86 1.42 -8.60
CA HIS A 15 1.19 0.16 -8.33
C HIS A 15 -0.30 0.37 -8.02
N ALA A 16 -0.65 1.41 -7.25
CA ALA A 16 -2.04 1.73 -6.98
C ALA A 16 -2.83 2.07 -8.26
N PHE A 17 -2.26 2.91 -9.13
CA PHE A 17 -2.86 3.21 -10.45
C PHE A 17 -2.97 1.96 -11.35
N LYS A 18 -1.92 1.13 -11.36
CA LYS A 18 -1.90 -0.13 -12.11
C LYS A 18 -3.02 -1.06 -11.65
N SER A 19 -3.20 -1.23 -10.34
CA SER A 19 -4.25 -2.07 -9.76
C SER A 19 -5.65 -1.63 -10.20
N VAL A 20 -5.95 -0.33 -10.12
CA VAL A 20 -7.25 0.22 -10.57
C VAL A 20 -7.48 -0.03 -12.06
N LEU A 21 -6.49 0.23 -12.90
CA LEU A 21 -6.61 0.05 -14.35
C LEU A 21 -6.75 -1.42 -14.74
N GLU A 22 -5.97 -2.33 -14.12
CA GLU A 22 -6.02 -3.76 -14.40
C GLU A 22 -7.32 -4.41 -13.93
N GLN A 23 -7.88 -3.98 -12.79
CA GLN A 23 -9.21 -4.39 -12.34
C GLN A 23 -10.31 -3.97 -13.31
N ASN A 24 -10.11 -2.85 -14.03
CA ASN A 24 -11.02 -2.38 -15.07
C ASN A 24 -10.66 -2.93 -16.47
N GLY A 25 -9.81 -3.97 -16.54
CA GLY A 25 -9.48 -4.67 -17.77
C GLY A 25 -8.49 -3.96 -18.68
N ILE A 26 -7.72 -2.99 -18.17
CA ILE A 26 -6.67 -2.28 -18.91
C ILE A 26 -5.30 -2.83 -18.49
N PRO A 27 -4.62 -3.61 -19.35
CA PRO A 27 -3.29 -4.13 -19.06
C PRO A 27 -2.26 -3.00 -18.90
N CYS A 28 -1.46 -3.06 -17.86
CA CYS A 28 -0.51 -2.01 -17.51
C CYS A 28 0.90 -2.57 -17.21
N GLU A 29 1.93 -1.79 -17.53
CA GLU A 29 3.32 -2.16 -17.26
C GLU A 29 4.06 -1.01 -16.57
N ILE A 30 4.73 -1.28 -15.46
CA ILE A 30 5.61 -0.32 -14.81
C ILE A 30 7.04 -0.59 -15.27
N ARG A 31 7.71 0.43 -15.79
CA ARG A 31 9.12 0.34 -16.20
C ARG A 31 9.96 1.34 -15.44
N GLN A 32 11.13 0.89 -14.99
CA GLN A 32 12.13 1.77 -14.41
C GLN A 32 12.83 2.55 -15.54
N GLU A 33 12.71 3.87 -15.51
CA GLU A 33 13.27 4.77 -16.52
C GLU A 33 13.72 6.09 -15.87
N SER A 34 14.52 6.88 -16.58
CA SER A 34 14.79 8.24 -16.13
C SER A 34 13.54 9.11 -16.28
N ILE A 35 13.10 9.74 -15.18
CA ILE A 35 11.99 10.71 -15.16
C ILE A 35 12.42 12.01 -15.84
N GLN A 36 13.67 12.42 -15.59
CA GLN A 36 14.30 13.58 -16.19
C GLN A 36 15.68 13.20 -16.70
N SER A 37 15.97 13.54 -17.95
CA SER A 37 17.29 13.46 -18.54
C SER A 37 17.81 14.89 -18.80
N HIS A 38 18.83 15.27 -18.06
CA HIS A 38 19.64 16.45 -18.36
C HIS A 38 21.00 16.00 -18.89
N GLN A 39 21.72 16.88 -19.59
CA GLN A 39 23.08 16.59 -20.07
C GLN A 39 24.08 16.21 -18.95
N PHE A 40 23.77 16.52 -17.68
CA PHE A 40 24.68 16.35 -16.54
C PHE A 40 24.18 15.39 -15.46
N TYR A 41 22.88 15.03 -15.48
CA TYR A 41 22.30 14.11 -14.51
C TYR A 41 21.04 13.46 -15.07
N THR A 42 20.75 12.27 -14.59
CA THR A 42 19.49 11.56 -14.80
C THR A 42 18.84 11.30 -13.46
N THR A 43 17.55 11.62 -13.35
CA THR A 43 16.77 11.28 -12.16
C THR A 43 16.10 9.94 -12.41
N PRO A 44 16.51 8.87 -11.69
CA PRO A 44 15.85 7.57 -11.84
C PRO A 44 14.41 7.65 -11.33
N GLY A 45 13.54 6.84 -11.93
CA GLY A 45 12.21 6.59 -11.41
C GLY A 45 11.44 5.62 -12.29
N TYR A 46 10.12 5.75 -12.31
CA TYR A 46 9.24 4.74 -12.87
C TYR A 46 8.16 5.38 -13.73
N LYS A 47 7.75 4.68 -14.78
CA LYS A 47 6.64 5.09 -15.66
C LYS A 47 5.63 3.96 -15.80
N LEU A 48 4.35 4.32 -15.79
CA LEU A 48 3.24 3.42 -16.05
C LEU A 48 2.85 3.50 -17.53
N TYR A 49 2.89 2.36 -18.20
CA TYR A 49 2.58 2.20 -19.61
C TYR A 49 1.28 1.46 -19.83
N ILE A 50 0.51 1.91 -20.81
CA ILE A 50 -0.69 1.22 -21.32
C ILE A 50 -0.66 1.18 -22.84
N GLU A 51 -1.51 0.34 -23.43
CA GLU A 51 -1.74 0.38 -24.87
C GLU A 51 -2.43 1.69 -25.27
N GLN A 52 -1.95 2.35 -26.33
CA GLN A 52 -2.49 3.63 -26.81
C GLN A 52 -4.00 3.60 -27.11
N SER A 53 -4.52 2.45 -27.58
CA SER A 53 -5.94 2.24 -27.84
C SER A 53 -6.80 2.37 -26.57
N GLN A 54 -6.22 2.12 -25.40
CA GLN A 54 -6.91 2.18 -24.10
C GLN A 54 -6.83 3.55 -23.42
N TYR A 55 -6.15 4.53 -24.02
CA TYR A 55 -5.91 5.82 -23.38
C TYR A 55 -7.17 6.53 -22.87
N TYR A 56 -8.19 6.65 -23.71
CA TYR A 56 -9.44 7.32 -23.34
C TYR A 56 -10.23 6.54 -22.28
N ASN A 57 -10.18 5.20 -22.33
CA ASN A 57 -10.81 4.36 -21.32
C ASN A 57 -10.11 4.53 -19.96
N ALA A 58 -8.77 4.52 -19.96
CA ALA A 58 -7.97 4.76 -18.77
C ALA A 58 -8.26 6.13 -18.17
N GLN A 59 -8.30 7.19 -18.98
CA GLN A 59 -8.68 8.53 -18.50
C GLN A 59 -10.09 8.56 -17.92
N SER A 60 -11.06 7.90 -18.56
CA SER A 60 -12.44 7.83 -18.06
C SER A 60 -12.52 7.14 -16.70
N ILE A 61 -11.80 6.04 -16.50
CA ILE A 61 -11.72 5.35 -15.20
C ILE A 61 -11.09 6.26 -14.15
N LEU A 62 -9.95 6.87 -14.46
CA LEU A 62 -9.20 7.70 -13.52
C LEU A 62 -9.93 9.00 -13.16
N SER A 63 -10.75 9.54 -14.07
CA SER A 63 -11.56 10.74 -13.80
C SER A 63 -12.59 10.55 -12.69
N ARG A 64 -12.97 9.29 -12.39
CA ARG A 64 -13.86 8.96 -11.25
C ARG A 64 -13.19 9.29 -9.91
N TYR A 65 -11.86 9.31 -9.88
CA TYR A 65 -11.05 9.57 -8.70
C TYR A 65 -10.66 11.04 -8.56
N GLY A 66 -10.99 11.90 -9.52
CA GLY A 66 -10.70 13.32 -9.42
C GLY A 66 -10.55 14.01 -10.76
N ASN A 67 -10.63 15.34 -10.73
CA ASN A 67 -10.49 16.17 -11.93
C ASN A 67 -9.02 16.43 -12.29
N SER A 68 -8.11 16.27 -11.34
CA SER A 68 -6.67 16.36 -11.56
C SER A 68 -5.97 15.03 -11.29
N GLN A 69 -4.78 14.89 -11.86
CA GLN A 69 -3.91 13.74 -11.62
C GLN A 69 -3.53 13.59 -10.13
N GLN A 70 -3.39 14.71 -9.43
CA GLN A 70 -3.06 14.75 -8.00
C GLN A 70 -4.24 14.27 -7.15
N ASP A 71 -5.46 14.71 -7.47
CA ASP A 71 -6.67 14.26 -6.79
C ASP A 71 -6.87 12.75 -7.00
N ALA A 72 -6.69 12.28 -8.23
CA ALA A 72 -6.78 10.86 -8.55
C ALA A 72 -5.74 10.04 -7.76
N ALA A 73 -4.49 10.51 -7.69
CA ALA A 73 -3.44 9.85 -6.90
C ALA A 73 -3.81 9.75 -5.42
N MET A 74 -4.31 10.85 -4.85
CA MET A 74 -4.71 10.91 -3.45
C MET A 74 -5.88 9.96 -3.16
N ASN A 75 -6.94 10.01 -3.96
CA ASN A 75 -8.14 9.20 -3.71
C ASN A 75 -7.90 7.71 -3.95
N ILE A 76 -7.14 7.36 -5.01
CA ILE A 76 -6.71 5.98 -5.23
C ILE A 76 -5.81 5.50 -4.08
N GLY A 77 -4.89 6.35 -3.61
CA GLY A 77 -4.04 6.03 -2.46
C GLY A 77 -4.84 5.80 -1.17
N VAL A 78 -5.92 6.56 -0.95
CA VAL A 78 -6.83 6.37 0.19
C VAL A 78 -7.59 5.06 0.07
N GLU A 79 -8.20 4.77 -1.09
CA GLU A 79 -8.91 3.49 -1.31
C GLU A 79 -7.99 2.28 -1.16
N HIS A 80 -6.76 2.37 -1.68
CA HIS A 80 -5.77 1.33 -1.59
C HIS A 80 -5.31 1.11 -0.13
N SER A 81 -5.01 2.19 0.60
CA SER A 81 -4.67 2.12 2.02
C SER A 81 -5.81 1.57 2.86
N GLN A 82 -7.06 1.90 2.51
CA GLN A 82 -8.25 1.37 3.16
C GLN A 82 -8.37 -0.14 2.92
N ALA A 83 -8.25 -0.61 1.67
CA ALA A 83 -8.30 -2.03 1.34
C ALA A 83 -7.19 -2.83 2.05
N GLU A 84 -5.98 -2.25 2.16
CA GLU A 84 -4.88 -2.85 2.94
C GLU A 84 -5.26 -3.00 4.43
N LEU A 85 -5.79 -1.93 5.05
CA LEU A 85 -6.19 -1.95 6.45
C LEU A 85 -7.35 -2.92 6.70
N GLU A 86 -8.31 -3.02 5.79
CA GLU A 86 -9.43 -3.97 5.87
C GLU A 86 -8.93 -5.43 5.83
N LEU A 87 -8.00 -5.75 4.91
CA LEU A 87 -7.40 -7.08 4.86
C LEU A 87 -6.59 -7.38 6.14
N LYS A 88 -5.80 -6.42 6.62
CA LYS A 88 -5.06 -6.57 7.90
C LYS A 88 -6.02 -6.78 9.07
N ALA A 89 -7.10 -6.03 9.16
CA ALA A 89 -8.14 -6.18 10.18
C ALA A 89 -8.74 -7.59 10.15
N LEU A 90 -9.09 -8.08 8.96
CA LEU A 90 -9.63 -9.42 8.76
C LEU A 90 -8.65 -10.49 9.25
N ILE A 91 -7.37 -10.39 8.89
CA ILE A 91 -6.34 -11.36 9.28
C ILE A 91 -6.09 -11.32 10.79
N ARG A 92 -6.06 -10.13 11.40
CA ARG A 92 -5.76 -9.97 12.84
C ARG A 92 -6.84 -10.52 13.78
N ASN A 93 -8.04 -10.79 13.27
CA ASN A 93 -9.09 -11.48 14.02
C ASN A 93 -8.78 -12.96 14.27
N PHE A 94 -7.87 -13.56 13.49
CA PHE A 94 -7.45 -14.94 13.70
C PHE A 94 -6.45 -15.06 14.84
N SER A 95 -6.41 -16.26 15.42
CA SER A 95 -5.53 -16.57 16.53
C SER A 95 -4.36 -17.46 16.15
N THR A 96 -4.48 -18.21 15.06
CA THR A 96 -3.42 -19.11 14.60
C THR A 96 -3.08 -18.87 13.12
N ILE A 97 -1.90 -19.37 12.71
CA ILE A 97 -1.42 -19.23 11.32
C ILE A 97 -2.27 -20.09 10.38
N GLU A 98 -2.75 -21.26 10.85
CA GLU A 98 -3.56 -22.17 10.05
C GLU A 98 -4.87 -21.52 9.59
N GLU A 99 -5.52 -20.75 10.47
CA GLU A 99 -6.73 -20.00 10.12
C GLU A 99 -6.47 -18.94 9.03
N VAL A 100 -5.30 -18.31 9.06
CA VAL A 100 -4.87 -17.33 8.06
C VAL A 100 -4.56 -18.00 6.73
N ASP A 101 -3.89 -19.15 6.74
CA ASP A 101 -3.62 -19.93 5.53
C ASP A 101 -4.92 -20.39 4.84
N ASP A 102 -5.94 -20.72 5.61
CA ASP A 102 -7.26 -21.09 5.08
C ASP A 102 -8.02 -19.89 4.51
N LEU A 103 -7.91 -18.71 5.15
CA LEU A 103 -8.42 -17.48 4.55
C LEU A 103 -7.70 -17.17 3.22
N GLN A 104 -6.36 -17.26 3.18
CA GLN A 104 -5.56 -16.92 2.01
C GLN A 104 -5.96 -17.70 0.76
N LYS A 105 -6.35 -18.97 0.91
CA LYS A 105 -6.81 -19.81 -0.21
C LYS A 105 -8.15 -19.37 -0.80
N ASN A 106 -8.99 -18.74 0.00
CA ASN A 106 -10.37 -18.39 -0.33
C ASN A 106 -10.57 -16.86 -0.46
N TYR A 107 -9.53 -16.06 -0.26
CA TYR A 107 -9.63 -14.61 -0.28
C TYR A 107 -9.81 -14.11 -1.72
N GLU A 108 -10.92 -13.42 -1.96
CA GLU A 108 -11.16 -12.73 -3.23
C GLU A 108 -10.49 -11.33 -3.18
N PRO A 109 -9.58 -11.02 -4.11
CA PRO A 109 -8.93 -9.72 -4.17
C PRO A 109 -9.94 -8.57 -4.32
N MET A 110 -9.87 -7.59 -3.41
CA MET A 110 -10.63 -6.34 -3.51
C MET A 110 -9.68 -5.16 -3.36
N GLY A 111 -9.63 -4.27 -4.36
CA GLY A 111 -8.81 -3.05 -4.32
C GLY A 111 -7.28 -3.24 -4.38
N LEU A 112 -6.79 -4.47 -4.20
CA LEU A 112 -5.36 -4.82 -4.13
C LEU A 112 -4.98 -5.82 -5.24
N SER A 113 -3.73 -5.76 -5.68
CA SER A 113 -3.16 -6.75 -6.60
C SER A 113 -2.84 -8.07 -5.88
N PRO A 114 -2.77 -9.21 -6.60
CA PRO A 114 -2.38 -10.49 -5.99
C PRO A 114 -1.02 -10.48 -5.29
N GLN A 115 -0.08 -9.65 -5.78
CA GLN A 115 1.25 -9.51 -5.20
C GLN A 115 1.21 -8.78 -3.85
N GLU A 116 0.46 -7.68 -3.78
CA GLU A 116 0.25 -6.92 -2.54
C GLU A 116 -0.45 -7.77 -1.48
N ILE A 117 -1.49 -8.51 -1.89
CA ILE A 117 -2.19 -9.44 -1.02
C ILE A 117 -1.24 -10.48 -0.41
N ALA A 118 -0.39 -11.10 -1.25
CA ALA A 118 0.58 -12.08 -0.76
C ALA A 118 1.57 -11.48 0.25
N ILE A 119 2.03 -10.24 0.02
CA ILE A 119 2.90 -9.52 0.96
C ILE A 119 2.19 -9.29 2.29
N ILE A 120 0.95 -8.78 2.26
CA ILE A 120 0.15 -8.52 3.47
C ILE A 120 -0.06 -9.79 4.28
N PHE A 121 -0.41 -10.91 3.63
CA PHE A 121 -0.55 -12.19 4.31
C PHE A 121 0.74 -12.63 5.02
N GLU A 122 1.90 -12.52 4.37
CA GLU A 122 3.17 -12.89 4.99
C GLU A 122 3.57 -11.95 6.14
N GLU A 123 3.33 -10.63 5.99
CA GLU A 123 3.54 -9.66 7.07
C GLU A 123 2.68 -9.96 8.29
N GLU A 124 1.40 -10.24 8.08
CA GLU A 124 0.43 -10.46 9.16
C GLU A 124 0.59 -11.84 9.83
N LYS A 125 1.03 -12.88 9.11
CA LYS A 125 1.49 -14.14 9.74
C LYS A 125 2.65 -13.91 10.69
N GLY A 126 3.60 -13.05 10.30
CA GLY A 126 4.68 -12.59 11.15
C GLY A 126 4.18 -11.86 12.40
N TYR A 127 3.19 -10.97 12.24
CA TYR A 127 2.52 -10.31 13.36
C TYR A 127 1.86 -11.32 14.31
N ILE A 128 1.01 -12.22 13.83
CA ILE A 128 0.30 -13.21 14.65
C ILE A 128 1.27 -14.07 15.47
N SER A 129 2.37 -14.49 14.85
CA SER A 129 3.43 -15.27 15.52
C SER A 129 4.09 -14.51 16.68
N GLN A 130 4.19 -13.18 16.57
CA GLN A 130 4.96 -12.34 17.49
C GLN A 130 4.10 -11.47 18.41
N ARG A 131 2.77 -11.39 18.21
CA ARG A 131 1.88 -10.45 18.91
C ARG A 131 1.90 -10.58 20.43
N LEU A 132 2.17 -11.78 20.95
CA LEU A 132 2.29 -12.00 22.39
C LEU A 132 3.59 -11.43 22.99
N GLN A 133 4.64 -11.36 22.17
CA GLN A 133 5.98 -10.89 22.57
C GLN A 133 6.17 -9.39 22.28
N ASN A 134 5.53 -8.88 21.22
CA ASN A 134 5.61 -7.48 20.78
C ASN A 134 4.48 -6.64 21.39
N LYS A 135 4.44 -6.52 22.72
CA LYS A 135 3.52 -5.60 23.39
C LYS A 135 4.12 -4.20 23.48
N PHE A 136 3.27 -3.18 23.37
CA PHE A 136 3.69 -1.81 23.59
C PHE A 136 4.05 -1.57 25.07
N ASP A 137 5.21 -0.96 25.31
CA ASP A 137 5.67 -0.60 26.65
C ASP A 137 5.67 0.92 26.82
N TRP A 138 4.76 1.41 27.67
CA TRP A 138 4.64 2.83 28.02
C TRP A 138 5.90 3.41 28.65
N ASN A 139 6.64 2.63 29.45
CA ASN A 139 7.83 3.13 30.11
C ASN A 139 8.96 3.36 29.09
N GLU A 140 9.12 2.43 28.14
CA GLU A 140 10.10 2.54 27.06
C GLU A 140 9.76 3.70 26.12
N PHE A 141 8.47 3.85 25.77
CA PHE A 141 7.99 4.97 24.97
C PHE A 141 8.26 6.33 25.65
N LEU A 142 7.89 6.47 26.92
CA LEU A 142 8.10 7.71 27.67
C LEU A 142 9.59 8.02 27.86
N ALA A 143 10.43 7.02 28.12
CA ALA A 143 11.88 7.20 28.17
C ALA A 143 12.43 7.75 26.85
N ALA A 144 12.02 7.15 25.72
CA ALA A 144 12.42 7.63 24.40
C ALA A 144 11.92 9.06 24.10
N LEU A 145 10.71 9.41 24.57
CA LEU A 145 10.16 10.76 24.46
C LEU A 145 11.00 11.77 25.23
N PHE A 146 11.30 11.50 26.51
CA PHE A 146 12.08 12.40 27.36
C PHE A 146 13.56 12.50 26.93
N GLU A 147 14.12 11.45 26.33
CA GLU A 147 15.47 11.45 25.76
C GLU A 147 15.58 12.17 24.39
N GLY A 148 14.47 12.65 23.82
CA GLY A 148 14.45 13.25 22.49
C GLY A 148 14.74 12.27 21.35
N ARG A 149 14.53 10.97 21.58
CA ARG A 149 14.83 9.87 20.64
C ARG A 149 13.57 9.23 20.04
N LEU A 150 12.43 9.92 20.13
CA LEU A 150 11.12 9.42 19.73
C LEU A 150 11.10 8.82 18.31
N PHE A 151 11.60 9.55 17.30
CA PHE A 151 11.63 9.05 15.92
C PHE A 151 12.42 7.74 15.76
N LYS A 152 13.52 7.60 16.50
CA LYS A 152 14.33 6.38 16.49
C LYS A 152 13.59 5.21 17.15
N TYR A 153 12.83 5.49 18.19
CA TYR A 153 11.98 4.50 18.87
C TYR A 153 10.85 4.03 17.96
N LEU A 154 10.08 4.96 17.38
CA LEU A 154 8.98 4.66 16.46
C LEU A 154 9.43 3.80 15.28
N ASN A 155 10.58 4.13 14.67
CA ASN A 155 11.06 3.42 13.48
C ASN A 155 11.67 2.04 13.77
N ARG A 156 12.08 1.77 15.02
CA ARG A 156 12.74 0.51 15.38
C ARG A 156 11.83 -0.47 16.10
N ASN A 157 10.78 0.03 16.75
CA ASN A 157 9.92 -0.80 17.55
C ASN A 157 8.68 -1.22 16.75
N LYS A 158 8.68 -2.49 16.30
CA LYS A 158 7.57 -3.07 15.54
C LYS A 158 6.26 -3.06 16.33
N SER A 159 6.30 -3.18 17.67
CA SER A 159 5.08 -3.16 18.49
C SER A 159 4.34 -1.83 18.36
N VAL A 160 5.06 -0.72 18.27
CA VAL A 160 4.48 0.62 18.11
C VAL A 160 3.83 0.77 16.74
N LYS A 161 4.50 0.28 15.68
CA LYS A 161 3.93 0.28 14.32
C LYS A 161 2.59 -0.48 14.32
N TYR A 162 2.55 -1.66 14.93
CA TYR A 162 1.33 -2.46 15.02
C TYR A 162 0.23 -1.80 15.85
N GLU A 163 0.56 -1.12 16.96
CA GLU A 163 -0.44 -0.37 17.74
C GLU A 163 -1.04 0.79 16.96
N ILE A 164 -0.22 1.54 16.21
CA ILE A 164 -0.72 2.61 15.33
C ILE A 164 -1.68 2.02 14.28
N GLU A 165 -1.29 0.92 13.63
CA GLU A 165 -2.15 0.25 12.65
C GLU A 165 -3.44 -0.30 13.29
N ASN A 166 -3.37 -0.86 14.50
CA ASN A 166 -4.56 -1.33 15.22
C ASN A 166 -5.53 -0.19 15.54
N GLU A 167 -5.01 0.99 15.89
CA GLU A 167 -5.85 2.16 16.12
C GLU A 167 -6.49 2.66 14.82
N LEU A 168 -5.74 2.67 13.71
CA LEU A 168 -6.28 3.00 12.39
C LEU A 168 -7.40 2.03 11.97
N ILE A 169 -7.22 0.72 12.19
CA ILE A 169 -8.24 -0.30 11.94
C ILE A 169 -9.49 -0.03 12.77
N ARG A 170 -9.35 0.26 14.07
CA ARG A 170 -10.49 0.57 14.95
C ARG A 170 -11.27 1.81 14.50
N GLU A 171 -10.57 2.84 14.01
CA GLU A 171 -11.22 4.05 13.51
C GLU A 171 -11.91 3.83 12.17
N LEU A 172 -11.44 2.87 11.36
CA LEU A 172 -12.11 2.44 10.14
C LEU A 172 -13.46 1.78 10.45
N ASP A 173 -13.49 0.85 11.40
CA ASP A 173 -14.70 0.09 11.80
C ASP A 173 -15.81 0.96 12.42
N ARG A 174 -15.48 2.18 12.88
CA ARG A 174 -16.42 3.13 13.49
C ARG A 174 -17.20 3.97 12.49
N ARG A 175 -16.81 3.96 11.20
CA ARG A 175 -17.43 4.75 10.13
C ARG A 175 -18.55 3.97 9.44
#